data_AF-A0A7V3QLY1-F1
#
_entry.id   AF-A0A7V3QLY1-F1
#
_cell.length_a   1.000
_cell.length_b   1.000
_cell.length_c   1.000
_cell.angle_alpha   90.00
_cell.angle_beta   90.00
_cell.angle_gamma   90.00
#
_symmetry.space_group_name_H-M   'P 1'
#
loop_
_entity.id
_entity.type
_entity.pdbx_description
1 polymer ?
#
loop_
_entity_poly.entity_id
_entity_poly.type
_entity_poly.pdbx_seq_one_letter_code
_entity_poly.pdbx_strand_id
1 'polypeptide(L)'
;MEQGHPIPRQITTFEFKLIGFLTLRQFIYLVIFIPAGYLTFVLFPIPLLNILLGIMIGAVGPALAFVPINDRPLEVWIKNLIKRLTSPTQYFYKKQNPPLYFLQDLVFVSDPHKVFTHIESQKMLNQYLSQKKQAINVSSPQTKQRISQLLASPPSLLSVKKEKPKTEAFSSKPITPSLSKKPFLTGVVKNRKMIPLSGILIYIKDQNGKVLRLLKTNPYGVFATFNPLKEGEYIFELKDPQGSYFFDTMRLKIGGETQKPLEFFSKELL
;
A
#
# COMPACT_ATOMS: atom_id res chain seq x y z
N MET A 1 -34.88 -27.00 -37.41
CA MET A 1 -34.85 -25.55 -37.72
C MET A 1 -34.81 -24.83 -36.38
N GLU A 2 -33.62 -24.57 -35.87
CA GLU A 2 -33.44 -23.89 -34.58
C GLU A 2 -33.81 -22.42 -34.73
N GLN A 3 -34.83 -21.97 -33.99
CA GLN A 3 -35.27 -20.58 -33.99
C GLN A 3 -34.24 -19.75 -33.19
N GLY A 4 -33.47 -18.92 -33.90
CA GLY A 4 -32.55 -17.97 -33.27
C GLY A 4 -33.29 -17.01 -32.35
N HIS A 5 -32.87 -16.95 -31.09
CA HIS A 5 -33.39 -16.00 -30.12
C HIS A 5 -32.98 -14.57 -30.52
N PRO A 6 -33.90 -13.59 -30.47
CA PRO A 6 -33.60 -12.23 -30.89
C PRO A 6 -32.53 -11.60 -29.98
N ILE A 7 -31.45 -11.14 -30.61
CA ILE A 7 -30.37 -10.43 -29.92
C ILE A 7 -30.91 -9.05 -29.50
N PRO A 8 -30.77 -8.64 -28.22
CA PRO A 8 -31.23 -7.35 -27.76
C PRO A 8 -30.48 -6.23 -28.50
N ARG A 9 -31.22 -5.34 -29.16
CA ARG A 9 -30.65 -4.12 -29.75
C ARG A 9 -30.30 -3.13 -28.64
N GLN A 10 -29.14 -2.50 -28.74
CA GLN A 10 -28.74 -1.43 -27.83
C GLN A 10 -29.65 -0.21 -28.01
N ILE A 11 -30.51 0.06 -27.03
CA ILE A 11 -31.37 1.25 -26.97
C ILE A 11 -30.66 2.50 -26.40
N THR A 12 -29.39 2.37 -25.98
CA THR A 12 -28.65 3.41 -25.27
C THR A 12 -27.97 4.45 -26.17
N THR A 13 -27.95 4.24 -27.49
CA THR A 13 -27.25 5.11 -28.45
C THR A 13 -28.12 6.26 -28.96
N PHE A 14 -29.29 6.50 -28.34
CA PHE A 14 -30.15 7.60 -28.72
C PHE A 14 -29.58 8.93 -28.21
N GLU A 15 -29.15 9.81 -29.12
CA GLU A 15 -28.79 11.18 -28.77
C GLU A 15 -30.04 12.04 -28.69
N PHE A 16 -30.22 12.75 -27.57
CA PHE A 16 -31.34 13.65 -27.38
C PHE A 16 -31.26 14.84 -28.36
N LYS A 17 -32.26 14.94 -29.23
CA LYS A 17 -32.47 16.08 -30.13
C LYS A 17 -33.27 17.14 -29.39
N LEU A 18 -32.66 18.28 -29.11
CA LEU A 18 -33.26 19.36 -28.31
C LEU A 18 -34.12 20.29 -29.17
N ILE A 19 -33.64 20.68 -30.35
CA ILE A 19 -34.34 21.58 -31.27
C ILE A 19 -34.43 20.91 -32.64
N GLY A 20 -35.62 20.44 -33.00
CA GLY A 20 -35.88 19.76 -34.27
C GLY A 20 -35.01 18.52 -34.44
N PHE A 21 -34.08 18.56 -35.41
CA PHE A 21 -33.15 17.47 -35.70
C PHE A 21 -31.79 17.60 -34.99
N LEU A 22 -31.56 18.69 -34.25
CA LEU A 22 -30.27 19.04 -33.66
C LEU A 22 -30.13 18.52 -32.23
N THR A 23 -28.96 17.97 -31.91
CA THR A 23 -28.59 17.67 -30.53
C THR A 23 -28.25 18.96 -29.78
N LEU A 24 -28.32 18.91 -28.44
CA LEU A 24 -27.95 20.06 -27.60
C LEU A 24 -26.54 20.59 -27.95
N ARG A 25 -25.59 19.70 -28.23
CA ARG A 25 -24.20 20.07 -28.58
C ARG A 25 -24.13 20.78 -29.93
N GLN A 26 -24.79 20.23 -30.95
CA GLN A 26 -24.85 20.84 -32.29
C GLN A 26 -25.44 22.25 -32.25
N PHE A 27 -26.50 22.43 -31.46
CA PHE A 27 -27.11 23.74 -31.27
C PHE A 27 -26.15 24.74 -30.62
N ILE A 28 -25.44 24.35 -29.56
CA ILE A 28 -24.45 25.21 -28.89
C ILE A 28 -23.37 25.67 -29.86
N TYR A 29 -22.88 24.80 -30.75
CA TYR A 29 -21.88 25.19 -31.75
C TYR A 29 -22.39 26.26 -32.71
N LEU A 30 -23.63 26.14 -33.19
CA LEU A 30 -24.21 27.16 -34.07
C LEU A 30 -24.40 28.50 -33.34
N VAL A 31 -24.91 28.47 -32.11
CA VAL A 31 -25.17 29.67 -31.30
C VAL A 31 -23.90 30.41 -30.92
N ILE A 32 -22.76 29.72 -30.79
CA ILE A 32 -21.48 30.36 -30.47
C ILE A 32 -20.78 30.88 -31.73
N PHE A 33 -20.63 30.04 -32.76
CA PHE A 33 -19.77 30.38 -33.90
C PHE A 33 -20.43 31.31 -34.91
N ILE A 34 -21.75 31.27 -35.09
CA ILE A 34 -22.44 32.19 -36.00
C ILE A 34 -22.32 33.65 -35.51
N PRO A 35 -22.65 33.97 -34.23
CA PRO A 35 -22.44 35.32 -33.70
C PRO A 35 -20.96 35.69 -33.61
N ALA A 36 -20.07 34.75 -33.29
CA ALA A 36 -18.63 35.03 -33.27
C ALA A 36 -18.09 35.39 -34.67
N GLY A 37 -18.59 34.74 -35.73
CA GLY A 37 -18.25 35.08 -37.11
C GLY A 37 -18.76 36.47 -37.49
N TYR A 38 -20.00 36.80 -37.11
CA TYR A 38 -20.56 38.14 -37.30
C TYR A 38 -19.79 39.21 -36.51
N LEU A 39 -19.44 38.93 -35.25
CA LEU A 39 -18.64 39.82 -34.42
C LEU A 39 -17.25 40.05 -35.03
N THR A 40 -16.62 39.00 -35.55
CA THR A 40 -15.36 39.08 -36.28
C THR A 40 -15.49 39.97 -37.51
N PHE A 41 -16.58 39.84 -38.27
CA PHE A 41 -16.84 40.70 -39.42
C PHE A 41 -16.93 42.19 -39.04
N VAL A 42 -17.51 42.51 -37.87
CA VAL A 42 -17.65 43.90 -37.37
C VAL A 42 -16.36 44.44 -36.77
N LEU A 43 -15.56 43.60 -36.08
CA LEU A 43 -14.38 44.05 -35.33
C LEU A 43 -13.17 44.41 -36.22
N PHE A 44 -13.06 43.78 -37.40
CA PHE A 44 -11.94 43.97 -38.31
C PHE A 44 -12.29 44.99 -39.42
N PRO A 45 -11.68 46.18 -39.45
CA PRO A 45 -12.04 47.25 -40.40
C PRO A 45 -11.41 47.12 -41.79
N ILE A 46 -10.71 46.02 -42.08
CA ILE A 46 -10.03 45.80 -43.37
C ILE A 46 -11.03 45.15 -44.34
N PRO A 47 -11.39 45.82 -45.46
CA PRO A 47 -12.33 45.26 -46.43
C PRO A 47 -11.74 43.99 -47.07
N LEU A 48 -12.60 43.04 -47.44
CA LEU A 48 -12.27 41.69 -47.93
C LEU A 48 -11.76 40.73 -46.83
N LEU A 49 -10.80 41.16 -46.01
CA LEU A 49 -10.27 40.32 -44.93
C LEU A 49 -11.33 40.04 -43.85
N ASN A 50 -12.15 41.03 -43.52
CA ASN A 50 -13.23 40.88 -42.54
C ASN A 50 -14.30 39.87 -42.97
N ILE A 51 -14.68 39.86 -44.25
CA ILE A 51 -15.62 38.90 -44.84
C ILE A 51 -15.02 37.50 -44.81
N LEU A 52 -13.78 37.36 -45.27
CA LEU A 52 -13.10 36.06 -45.31
C LEU A 52 -12.94 35.47 -43.90
N LEU A 53 -12.46 36.26 -42.94
CA LEU A 53 -12.29 35.82 -41.56
C LEU A 53 -13.65 35.51 -40.91
N GLY A 54 -14.65 36.37 -41.10
CA GLY A 54 -16.00 36.17 -40.58
C GLY A 54 -16.64 34.88 -41.07
N ILE A 55 -16.52 34.58 -42.38
CA ILE A 55 -16.99 33.32 -42.97
C ILE A 55 -16.20 32.13 -42.43
N MET A 56 -14.87 32.23 -42.32
CA MET A 56 -14.03 31.15 -41.80
C MET A 56 -14.39 30.81 -40.35
N ILE A 57 -14.52 31.80 -39.47
CA ILE A 57 -14.93 31.58 -38.07
C ILE A 57 -16.38 31.06 -38.01
N GLY A 58 -17.29 31.65 -38.79
CA GLY A 58 -18.70 31.23 -38.82
C GLY A 58 -18.90 29.80 -39.31
N ALA A 59 -18.12 29.36 -40.30
CA ALA A 59 -18.22 28.03 -40.91
C ALA A 59 -17.71 26.90 -40.00
N VAL A 60 -16.83 27.19 -39.04
CA VAL A 60 -16.32 26.19 -38.08
C VAL A 60 -17.45 25.59 -37.23
N GLY A 61 -18.45 26.36 -36.84
CA GLY A 61 -19.59 25.88 -36.06
C GLY A 61 -20.40 24.79 -36.77
N PRO A 62 -20.94 25.07 -37.98
CA PRO A 62 -21.60 24.06 -38.80
C PRO A 62 -20.73 22.85 -39.11
N ALA A 63 -19.43 23.06 -39.39
CA ALA A 63 -18.50 21.96 -39.64
C ALA A 63 -18.40 21.01 -38.42
N LEU A 64 -18.25 21.55 -37.22
CA LEU A 64 -18.23 20.77 -35.97
C LEU A 64 -19.55 20.05 -35.68
N ALA A 65 -20.69 20.66 -36.06
CA ALA A 65 -22.02 20.13 -35.78
C ALA A 65 -22.43 18.99 -36.73
N PHE A 66 -22.12 19.11 -38.03
CA PHE A 66 -22.72 18.27 -39.07
C PHE A 66 -21.75 17.38 -39.84
N VAL A 67 -20.43 17.58 -39.72
CA VAL A 67 -19.46 16.76 -40.46
C VAL A 67 -19.04 15.57 -39.60
N PRO A 68 -19.44 14.33 -39.92
CA PRO A 68 -18.88 13.14 -39.31
C PRO A 68 -17.59 12.71 -40.02
N ILE A 69 -16.65 12.14 -39.26
CA ILE A 69 -15.42 11.49 -39.77
C ILE A 69 -15.40 10.07 -39.22
N ASN A 70 -15.44 9.07 -40.11
CA ASN A 70 -15.46 7.64 -39.76
C ASN A 70 -16.54 7.29 -38.72
N ASP A 71 -17.79 7.70 -38.99
CA ASP A 71 -18.97 7.49 -38.13
C ASP A 71 -18.87 8.14 -36.75
N ARG A 72 -18.01 9.14 -36.58
CA ARG A 72 -17.85 9.90 -35.32
C ARG A 72 -18.02 11.39 -35.54
N PRO A 73 -18.59 12.12 -34.58
CA PRO A 73 -18.62 13.59 -34.63
C PRO A 73 -17.19 14.16 -34.72
N LEU A 74 -17.01 15.18 -35.57
CA LEU A 74 -15.70 15.81 -35.82
C LEU A 74 -15.05 16.35 -34.54
N GLU A 75 -15.83 16.83 -33.57
CA GLU A 75 -15.34 17.22 -32.25
C GLU A 75 -14.59 16.07 -31.53
N VAL A 76 -15.20 14.88 -31.47
CA VAL A 76 -14.61 13.70 -30.81
C VAL A 76 -13.33 13.29 -31.53
N TRP A 77 -13.34 13.39 -32.86
CA TRP A 77 -12.18 13.14 -33.69
C TRP A 77 -11.04 14.13 -33.37
N ILE A 78 -11.31 15.44 -33.34
CA ILE A 78 -10.32 16.48 -32.98
C ILE A 78 -9.78 16.26 -31.57
N LYS A 79 -10.65 16.01 -30.58
CA LYS A 79 -10.23 15.77 -29.19
C LYS A 79 -9.29 14.58 -29.09
N ASN A 80 -9.60 13.50 -29.79
CA ASN A 80 -8.76 12.31 -29.83
C ASN A 80 -7.45 12.57 -30.59
N LEU A 81 -7.48 13.35 -31.67
CA LEU A 81 -6.29 13.76 -32.41
C LEU A 81 -5.34 14.57 -31.52
N ILE A 82 -5.83 15.62 -30.85
CA ILE A 82 -5.03 16.44 -29.94
C ILE A 82 -4.47 15.59 -28.80
N LYS A 83 -5.32 14.74 -28.20
CA LYS A 83 -4.87 13.81 -27.15
C LYS A 83 -3.78 12.87 -27.66
N ARG A 84 -3.88 12.41 -28.90
CA ARG A 84 -2.89 11.51 -29.50
C ARG A 84 -1.58 12.22 -29.80
N LEU A 85 -1.62 13.43 -30.35
CA LEU A 85 -0.44 14.24 -30.67
C LEU A 85 0.32 14.67 -29.42
N THR A 86 -0.38 14.90 -28.31
CA THR A 86 0.21 15.31 -27.03
C THR A 86 0.54 14.14 -26.11
N SER A 87 -0.03 12.95 -26.34
CA SER A 87 0.26 11.77 -25.52
C SER A 87 1.64 11.17 -25.82
N PRO A 88 2.38 10.70 -24.79
CA PRO A 88 3.63 9.99 -25.01
C PRO A 88 3.39 8.70 -25.78
N THR A 89 4.27 8.39 -26.74
CA THR A 89 4.20 7.15 -27.54
C THR A 89 4.66 5.92 -26.74
N GLN A 90 5.40 6.12 -25.66
CA GLN A 90 5.86 5.06 -24.77
C GLN A 90 4.92 4.94 -23.56
N TYR A 91 4.37 3.75 -23.38
CA TYR A 91 3.56 3.40 -22.21
C TYR A 91 4.32 2.37 -21.38
N PHE A 92 4.54 2.67 -20.10
CA PHE A 92 5.00 1.65 -19.15
C PHE A 92 3.79 0.92 -18.59
N TYR A 93 3.81 -0.41 -18.70
CA TYR A 93 2.80 -1.23 -18.05
C TYR A 93 2.93 -1.10 -16.54
N LYS A 94 1.91 -0.50 -15.91
CA LYS A 94 1.74 -0.50 -14.45
C LYS A 94 0.59 -1.42 -14.12
N LYS A 95 0.90 -2.58 -13.54
CA LYS A 95 -0.10 -3.54 -13.07
C LYS A 95 -0.88 -2.94 -11.90
N GLN A 96 -2.01 -2.30 -12.18
CA GLN A 96 -2.95 -1.81 -11.18
C GLN A 96 -3.89 -2.95 -10.84
N ASN A 97 -3.38 -3.93 -10.12
CA ASN A 97 -4.21 -4.91 -9.44
C ASN A 97 -4.42 -4.36 -8.04
N PRO A 98 -5.47 -3.54 -7.77
CA PRO A 98 -5.80 -3.24 -6.40
C PRO A 98 -5.92 -4.57 -5.67
N PRO A 99 -5.37 -4.69 -4.44
CA PRO A 99 -5.53 -5.90 -3.67
C PRO A 99 -7.04 -6.17 -3.54
N LEU A 100 -7.43 -7.44 -3.51
CA LEU A 100 -8.85 -7.81 -3.41
C LEU A 100 -9.49 -7.02 -2.26
N TYR A 101 -10.74 -6.56 -2.42
CA TYR A 101 -11.42 -5.62 -1.49
C TYR A 101 -11.28 -6.03 -0.01
N PHE A 102 -11.31 -7.32 0.30
CA PHE A 102 -11.12 -7.87 1.65
C PHE A 102 -9.72 -7.68 2.26
N LEU A 103 -8.72 -7.32 1.46
CA LEU A 103 -7.36 -6.96 1.92
C LEU A 103 -7.21 -5.46 2.17
N GLN A 104 -8.15 -4.64 1.70
CA GLN A 104 -8.13 -3.17 1.86
C GLN A 104 -8.66 -2.76 3.23
N ASP A 105 -9.66 -3.51 3.73
CA ASP A 105 -10.26 -3.32 5.07
C ASP A 105 -9.51 -4.07 6.18
N LEU A 106 -8.36 -4.68 5.87
CA LEU A 106 -7.44 -5.12 6.92
C LEU A 106 -6.83 -3.86 7.52
N VAL A 107 -7.43 -3.40 8.62
CA VAL A 107 -6.81 -2.43 9.52
C VAL A 107 -5.48 -3.06 9.94
N PHE A 108 -4.40 -2.72 9.25
CA PHE A 108 -3.06 -2.91 9.76
C PHE A 108 -2.91 -1.90 10.89
N VAL A 109 -3.58 -2.19 12.02
CA VAL A 109 -3.27 -1.62 13.32
C VAL A 109 -1.77 -1.80 13.43
N SER A 110 -1.07 -0.67 13.46
CA SER A 110 0.36 -0.60 13.72
C SER A 110 0.76 -1.70 14.69
N ASP A 111 1.66 -2.58 14.23
CA ASP A 111 2.28 -3.71 14.93
C ASP A 111 1.75 -3.87 16.37
N PRO A 112 0.91 -4.87 16.71
CA PRO A 112 0.20 -4.93 18.00
C PRO A 112 1.13 -4.70 19.20
N HIS A 113 2.41 -5.08 19.08
CA HIS A 113 3.49 -4.75 20.01
C HIS A 113 3.62 -3.26 20.34
N LYS A 114 3.50 -2.33 19.38
CA LYS A 114 3.54 -0.88 19.63
C LYS A 114 2.38 -0.42 20.52
N VAL A 115 1.18 -0.95 20.30
CA VAL A 115 0.01 -0.63 21.15
C VAL A 115 0.20 -1.23 22.55
N PHE A 116 0.65 -2.48 22.65
CA PHE A 116 0.90 -3.12 23.95
C PHE A 116 2.06 -2.47 24.72
N THR A 117 3.16 -2.10 24.07
CA THR A 117 4.28 -1.39 24.73
C THR A 117 3.86 -0.03 25.29
N HIS A 118 2.93 0.67 24.63
CA HIS A 118 2.37 1.92 25.16
C HIS A 118 1.45 1.68 26.37
N ILE A 119 0.60 0.64 26.31
CA ILE A 119 -0.27 0.28 27.44
C ILE A 119 0.55 -0.19 28.64
N GLU A 120 1.57 -1.02 28.40
CA GLU A 120 2.48 -1.53 29.42
C GLU A 120 3.31 -0.40 30.04
N SER A 121 3.84 0.52 29.24
CA SER A 121 4.60 1.67 29.73
C SER A 121 3.75 2.59 30.61
N GLN A 122 2.50 2.86 30.23
CA GLN A 122 1.56 3.61 31.07
C GLN A 122 1.24 2.89 32.38
N LYS A 123 1.02 1.56 32.34
CA LYS A 123 0.77 0.76 33.55
C LYS A 123 1.96 0.78 34.50
N MET A 124 3.18 0.58 33.99
CA MET A 124 4.40 0.64 34.79
C MET A 124 4.66 2.03 35.38
N LEU A 125 4.41 3.09 34.61
CA LEU A 125 4.49 4.46 35.12
C LEU A 125 3.51 4.68 36.28
N ASN A 126 2.25 4.26 36.13
CA ASN A 126 1.25 4.40 37.18
C ASN A 126 1.59 3.57 38.43
N GLN A 127 2.15 2.38 38.27
CA GLN A 127 2.63 1.55 39.36
C GLN A 127 3.78 2.21 40.11
N TYR A 128 4.77 2.76 39.38
CA TYR A 128 5.86 3.53 39.96
C TYR A 128 5.37 4.77 40.72
N LEU A 129 4.46 5.55 40.12
CA LEU A 129 3.89 6.73 40.76
C LEU A 129 3.11 6.39 42.03
N SER A 130 2.39 5.27 42.03
CA SER A 130 1.62 4.79 43.19
C SER A 130 2.53 4.30 44.32
N GLN A 131 3.58 3.53 43.97
CA GLN A 131 4.60 3.10 44.92
C GLN A 131 5.37 4.29 45.51
N LYS A 132 5.67 5.30 44.69
CA LYS A 132 6.32 6.53 45.13
C LYS A 132 5.40 7.40 45.99
N LYS A 133 4.10 7.49 45.70
CA LYS A 133 3.12 8.17 46.57
C LYS A 133 3.11 7.62 47.99
N GLN A 134 3.34 6.32 48.17
CA GLN A 134 3.48 5.72 49.50
C GLN A 134 4.83 6.07 50.18
N ALA A 135 5.90 6.25 49.41
CA ALA A 135 7.22 6.69 49.92
C ALA A 135 7.34 8.21 50.18
N ILE A 136 6.45 9.04 49.61
CA ILE A 136 6.47 10.51 49.75
C ILE A 136 6.02 10.97 51.15
N ASN A 137 5.36 10.12 51.94
CA ASN A 137 5.02 10.43 53.34
C ASN A 137 6.23 10.46 54.30
N VAL A 138 7.47 10.23 53.82
CA VAL A 138 8.70 10.28 54.65
C VAL A 138 9.82 11.15 54.02
N SER A 139 9.55 12.01 53.04
CA SER A 139 10.63 12.77 52.38
C SER A 139 10.91 14.15 53.02
N SER A 140 12.09 14.25 53.64
CA SER A 140 12.70 15.46 54.21
C SER A 140 12.97 16.57 53.16
N PRO A 141 13.01 17.86 53.56
CA PRO A 141 13.15 19.03 52.67
C PRO A 141 14.40 19.02 51.77
N GLN A 142 15.44 18.27 52.13
CA GLN A 142 16.69 18.16 51.37
C GLN A 142 16.51 17.46 50.00
N THR A 143 15.51 16.57 49.87
CA THR A 143 15.27 15.83 48.62
C THR A 143 14.73 16.74 47.52
N LYS A 144 13.89 17.73 47.88
CA LYS A 144 13.33 18.72 46.93
C LYS A 144 14.42 19.61 46.32
N GLN A 145 15.43 19.96 47.11
CA GLN A 145 16.57 20.79 46.66
C GLN A 145 17.53 20.02 45.73
N ARG A 146 17.75 18.72 45.97
CA ARG A 146 18.52 17.88 45.03
C ARG A 146 17.78 17.69 43.70
N ILE A 147 16.46 17.56 43.71
CA ILE A 147 15.67 17.42 42.48
C ILE A 147 15.72 18.69 41.63
N SER A 148 15.59 19.88 42.25
CA SER A 148 15.71 21.14 41.50
C SER A 148 17.12 21.36 40.93
N GLN A 149 18.17 20.94 41.63
CA GLN A 149 19.55 20.96 41.12
C GLN A 149 19.76 20.00 39.94
N LEU A 150 19.18 18.81 39.98
CA LEU A 150 19.28 17.83 38.88
C LEU A 150 18.44 18.23 37.65
N LEU A 151 17.34 18.98 37.82
CA LEU A 151 16.57 19.55 36.71
C LEU A 151 17.28 20.75 36.08
N ALA A 152 17.95 21.58 36.88
CA ALA A 152 18.73 22.72 36.41
C ALA A 152 20.07 22.30 35.75
N SER A 153 20.56 21.11 36.09
CA SER A 153 21.80 20.55 35.53
C SER A 153 21.64 19.04 35.27
N PRO A 154 20.98 18.64 34.16
CA PRO A 154 20.90 17.23 33.80
C PRO A 154 22.32 16.70 33.57
N PRO A 155 22.73 15.58 34.22
CA PRO A 155 24.04 15.00 33.98
C PRO A 155 24.16 14.65 32.50
N SER A 156 25.30 15.02 31.90
CA SER A 156 25.65 14.87 30.48
C SER A 156 25.79 13.42 29.99
N LEU A 157 25.15 12.46 30.66
CA LEU A 157 25.02 11.06 30.22
C LEU A 157 24.19 10.89 28.94
N LEU A 158 23.54 11.96 28.46
CA LEU A 158 22.93 12.02 27.12
C LEU A 158 23.88 12.49 26.01
N SER A 159 25.17 12.72 26.31
CA SER A 159 26.19 12.60 25.26
C SER A 159 26.45 11.13 24.98
N VAL A 160 25.43 10.45 24.45
CA VAL A 160 25.68 9.38 23.50
C VAL A 160 26.44 10.07 22.37
N LYS A 161 27.75 9.84 22.32
CA LYS A 161 28.59 10.15 21.17
C LYS A 161 27.79 9.70 19.96
N LYS A 162 27.29 10.66 19.20
CA LYS A 162 26.61 10.44 17.93
C LYS A 162 27.70 10.00 16.97
N GLU A 163 28.17 8.77 17.12
CA GLU A 163 28.86 8.07 16.06
C GLU A 163 27.85 8.03 14.93
N LYS A 164 28.12 8.86 13.91
CA LYS A 164 27.47 8.73 12.62
C LYS A 164 27.51 7.24 12.30
N PRO A 165 26.35 6.60 12.00
CA PRO A 165 26.41 5.27 11.42
C PRO A 165 27.33 5.40 10.21
N LYS A 166 28.46 4.68 10.28
CA LYS A 166 29.34 4.51 9.15
C LYS A 166 28.41 3.99 8.06
N THR A 167 28.19 4.82 7.05
CA THR A 167 27.53 4.39 5.83
C THR A 167 28.51 3.40 5.20
N GLU A 168 28.48 2.16 5.69
CA GLU A 168 28.73 1.05 4.81
C GLU A 168 27.64 1.19 3.76
N ALA A 169 28.05 1.77 2.63
CA ALA A 169 27.30 1.69 1.41
C ALA A 169 26.98 0.20 1.26
N PHE A 170 25.74 -0.18 1.58
CA PHE A 170 25.14 -1.35 1.00
C PHE A 170 25.25 -1.11 -0.49
N SER A 171 26.30 -1.68 -1.07
CA SER A 171 26.43 -1.83 -2.50
C SER A 171 25.12 -2.47 -2.93
N SER A 172 24.26 -1.67 -3.50
CA SER A 172 23.10 -2.11 -4.26
C SER A 172 23.67 -2.82 -5.48
N LYS A 173 24.21 -4.03 -5.28
CA LYS A 173 24.23 -5.00 -6.35
C LYS A 173 22.78 -5.09 -6.84
N PRO A 174 22.54 -4.90 -8.14
CA PRO A 174 21.20 -4.96 -8.68
C PRO A 174 20.55 -6.26 -8.22
N ILE A 175 19.42 -6.12 -7.53
CA ILE A 175 18.55 -7.25 -7.22
C ILE A 175 17.98 -7.67 -8.57
N THR A 176 18.69 -8.58 -9.23
CA THR A 176 18.09 -9.44 -10.26
C THR A 176 16.78 -9.97 -9.67
N PRO A 177 15.64 -9.88 -10.38
CA PRO A 177 14.39 -10.46 -9.91
C PRO A 177 14.60 -11.97 -9.82
N SER A 178 14.97 -12.46 -8.64
CA SER A 178 15.01 -13.89 -8.39
C SER A 178 13.58 -14.37 -8.52
N LEU A 179 13.35 -15.25 -9.50
CA LEU A 179 12.14 -16.05 -9.66
C LEU A 179 11.48 -16.31 -8.31
N SER A 180 10.17 -16.09 -8.23
CA SER A 180 9.33 -16.34 -7.05
C SER A 180 9.55 -17.77 -6.53
N LYS A 181 10.55 -17.95 -5.67
CA LYS A 181 10.90 -19.25 -5.11
C LYS A 181 9.88 -19.53 -4.01
N LYS A 182 8.99 -20.48 -4.25
CA LYS A 182 8.01 -20.91 -3.25
C LYS A 182 8.75 -21.37 -1.98
N PRO A 183 8.33 -20.95 -0.77
CA PRO A 183 8.97 -21.43 0.46
C PRO A 183 8.74 -22.93 0.61
N PHE A 184 9.79 -23.65 0.98
CA PHE A 184 9.76 -25.10 1.20
C PHE A 184 8.98 -25.46 2.46
N LEU A 185 9.18 -24.70 3.54
CA LEU A 185 8.44 -24.84 4.80
C LEU A 185 8.11 -23.46 5.35
N THR A 186 6.89 -23.32 5.85
CA THR A 186 6.40 -22.10 6.52
C THR A 186 5.76 -22.45 7.85
N GLY A 187 5.73 -21.49 8.76
CA GLY A 187 4.98 -21.62 10.00
C GLY A 187 4.74 -20.30 10.68
N VAL A 188 3.88 -20.33 11.70
CA VAL A 188 3.49 -19.18 12.51
C VAL A 188 3.64 -19.53 13.98
N VAL A 189 4.21 -18.60 14.75
CA VAL A 189 4.37 -18.71 16.20
C VAL A 189 3.41 -17.72 16.85
N LYS A 190 2.56 -18.22 17.75
CA LYS A 190 1.56 -17.45 18.47
C LYS A 190 1.62 -17.74 19.97
N ASN A 191 0.98 -16.92 20.79
CA ASN A 191 0.72 -17.27 22.19
C ASN A 191 -0.67 -17.93 22.36
N ARG A 192 -1.03 -18.31 23.59
CA ARG A 192 -2.34 -18.92 23.89
C ARG A 192 -3.53 -18.00 23.59
N LYS A 193 -3.31 -16.69 23.56
CA LYS A 193 -4.30 -15.66 23.18
C LYS A 193 -4.37 -15.44 21.67
N MET A 194 -3.77 -16.34 20.87
CA MET A 194 -3.69 -16.25 19.41
C MET A 194 -2.92 -15.04 18.87
N ILE A 195 -2.14 -14.36 19.72
CA ILE A 195 -1.32 -13.20 19.33
C ILE A 195 -0.02 -13.70 18.69
N PRO A 196 0.32 -13.26 17.47
CA PRO A 196 1.58 -13.65 16.83
C PRO A 196 2.80 -13.10 17.57
N LEU A 197 3.86 -13.90 17.67
CA LEU A 197 5.06 -13.57 18.43
C LEU A 197 6.26 -13.28 17.51
N SER A 198 6.73 -12.03 17.55
CA SER A 198 7.88 -11.55 16.76
C SER A 198 9.22 -11.86 17.42
N GLY A 199 10.24 -12.10 16.61
CA GLY A 199 11.61 -12.25 17.09
C GLY A 199 11.95 -13.57 17.79
N ILE A 200 11.05 -14.55 17.77
CA ILE A 200 11.29 -15.90 18.30
C ILE A 200 12.27 -16.63 17.38
N LEU A 201 13.26 -17.29 18.00
CA LEU A 201 14.26 -18.09 17.30
C LEU A 201 13.81 -19.54 17.18
N ILE A 202 13.81 -20.08 15.97
CA ILE A 202 13.46 -21.47 15.68
C ILE A 202 14.72 -22.22 15.25
N TYR A 203 15.12 -23.20 16.06
CA TYR A 203 16.21 -24.13 15.76
C TYR A 203 15.61 -25.39 15.13
N ILE A 204 16.00 -25.68 13.90
CA ILE A 204 15.68 -26.93 13.22
C ILE A 204 16.90 -27.84 13.37
N LYS A 205 16.73 -28.93 14.10
CA LYS A 205 17.79 -29.90 14.43
C LYS A 205 17.51 -31.26 13.77
N ASP A 206 18.58 -31.97 13.47
CA ASP A 206 18.54 -33.36 13.05
C ASP A 206 18.20 -34.30 14.22
N GLN A 207 17.97 -35.60 13.95
CA GLN A 207 17.72 -36.64 14.96
C GLN A 207 18.85 -36.72 16.01
N ASN A 208 20.09 -36.41 15.59
CA ASN A 208 21.28 -36.37 16.46
C ASN A 208 21.43 -35.06 17.25
N GLY A 209 20.44 -34.16 17.21
CA GLY A 209 20.46 -32.88 17.94
C GLY A 209 21.31 -31.77 17.31
N LYS A 210 21.99 -32.04 16.19
CA LYS A 210 22.78 -31.05 15.44
C LYS A 210 21.86 -30.00 14.81
N VAL A 211 22.13 -28.72 15.06
CA VAL A 211 21.38 -27.62 14.44
C VAL A 211 21.71 -27.56 12.94
N LEU A 212 20.68 -27.71 12.11
CA LEU A 212 20.78 -27.58 10.67
C LEU A 212 20.42 -26.18 10.20
N ARG A 213 19.43 -25.54 10.84
CA ARG A 213 18.98 -24.18 10.52
C ARG A 213 18.54 -23.42 11.74
N LEU A 214 18.72 -22.10 11.68
CA LEU A 214 18.19 -21.13 12.61
C LEU A 214 17.33 -20.13 11.85
N LEU A 215 16.08 -19.99 12.25
CA LEU A 215 15.12 -19.04 11.68
C LEU A 215 14.68 -18.05 12.75
N LYS A 216 14.20 -16.89 12.34
CA LYS A 216 13.62 -15.88 13.23
C LYS A 216 12.24 -15.49 12.72
N THR A 217 11.27 -15.36 13.62
CA THR A 217 9.93 -14.89 13.24
C THR A 217 9.94 -13.40 12.90
N ASN A 218 9.11 -13.03 11.92
CA ASN A 218 8.84 -11.64 11.57
C ASN A 218 7.81 -11.02 12.55
N PRO A 219 7.45 -9.73 12.41
CA PRO A 219 6.44 -9.05 13.24
C PRO A 219 5.07 -9.75 13.32
N TYR A 220 4.71 -10.53 12.30
CA TYR A 220 3.47 -11.30 12.23
C TYR A 220 3.61 -12.73 12.78
N GLY A 221 4.73 -13.04 13.45
CA GLY A 221 5.01 -14.37 13.98
C GLY A 221 5.34 -15.42 12.91
N VAL A 222 5.48 -15.01 11.66
CA VAL A 222 5.69 -15.93 10.52
C VAL A 222 7.18 -16.18 10.33
N PHE A 223 7.52 -17.44 10.04
CA PHE A 223 8.85 -17.83 9.57
C PHE A 223 8.73 -18.71 8.31
N ALA A 224 9.77 -18.70 7.48
CA ALA A 224 9.83 -19.49 6.26
C ALA A 224 11.26 -19.90 5.93
N THR A 225 11.41 -21.03 5.24
CA THR A 225 12.69 -21.45 4.69
C THR A 225 12.51 -21.90 3.24
N PHE A 226 13.40 -21.43 2.35
CA PHE A 226 13.26 -21.60 0.89
C PHE A 226 14.16 -22.67 0.30
N ASN A 227 15.15 -23.13 1.08
CA ASN A 227 16.02 -24.22 0.66
C ASN A 227 15.36 -25.54 1.09
N PRO A 228 15.31 -26.57 0.24
CA PRO A 228 14.73 -27.85 0.64
C PRO A 228 15.53 -28.48 1.79
N LEU A 229 14.85 -29.19 2.67
CA LEU A 229 15.46 -30.12 3.62
C LEU A 229 15.30 -31.54 3.07
N LYS A 230 16.21 -32.44 3.47
CA LYS A 230 16.07 -33.85 3.11
C LYS A 230 14.80 -34.40 3.76
N GLU A 231 14.22 -35.44 3.17
CA GLU A 231 13.09 -36.11 3.80
C GLU A 231 13.56 -36.84 5.06
N GLY A 232 12.90 -36.60 6.19
CA GLY A 232 13.34 -37.11 7.49
C GLY A 232 12.60 -36.50 8.67
N GLU A 233 12.92 -36.97 9.87
CA GLU A 233 12.38 -36.40 11.11
C GLU A 233 13.30 -35.32 11.66
N TYR A 234 12.71 -34.18 12.02
CA TYR A 234 13.42 -33.03 12.52
C TYR A 234 12.84 -32.58 13.87
N ILE A 235 13.74 -32.06 14.70
CA ILE A 235 13.40 -31.50 16.00
C ILE A 235 13.34 -29.98 15.88
N PHE A 236 12.19 -29.40 16.22
CA PHE A 236 11.96 -27.96 16.26
C PHE A 236 12.01 -27.48 17.70
N GLU A 237 12.99 -26.64 18.02
CA GLU A 237 13.15 -26.01 19.33
C GLU A 237 13.02 -24.50 19.17
N LEU A 238 12.05 -23.90 19.86
CA LEU A 238 11.78 -22.46 19.79
C LEU A 238 12.27 -21.79 21.07
N LYS A 239 12.96 -20.66 20.94
CA LYS A 239 13.43 -19.85 22.06
C LYS A 239 13.10 -18.39 21.86
N ASP A 240 12.57 -17.78 22.91
CA ASP A 240 12.44 -16.33 23.00
C ASP A 240 13.74 -15.73 23.58
N PRO A 241 14.46 -14.86 22.83
CA PRO A 241 15.62 -14.14 23.37
C PRO A 241 15.30 -13.27 24.59
N GLN A 242 14.05 -12.81 24.75
CA GLN A 242 13.61 -12.01 25.89
C GLN A 242 13.15 -12.86 27.08
N GLY A 243 13.04 -14.18 26.91
CA GLY A 243 12.63 -15.10 27.98
C GLY A 243 11.18 -14.93 28.47
N SER A 244 10.34 -14.18 27.75
CA SER A 244 8.94 -13.94 28.12
C SER A 244 8.04 -15.11 27.73
N TYR A 245 8.43 -15.88 26.72
CA TYR A 245 7.64 -17.00 26.20
C TYR A 245 8.42 -18.31 26.23
N PHE A 246 7.78 -19.36 26.74
CA PHE A 246 8.30 -20.73 26.72
C PHE A 246 7.60 -21.58 25.65
N PHE A 247 8.32 -22.52 25.04
CA PHE A 247 7.79 -23.37 23.98
C PHE A 247 8.19 -24.82 24.18
N ASP A 248 7.34 -25.74 23.75
CA ASP A 248 7.70 -27.15 23.68
C ASP A 248 8.59 -27.45 22.49
N THR A 249 9.49 -28.41 22.69
CA THR A 249 10.24 -28.99 21.58
C THR A 249 9.36 -30.00 20.86
N MET A 250 9.23 -29.86 19.54
CA MET A 250 8.37 -30.71 18.71
C MET A 250 9.20 -31.55 17.75
N ARG A 251 8.78 -32.79 17.52
CA ARG A 251 9.36 -33.67 16.48
C ARG A 251 8.39 -33.77 15.32
N LEU A 252 8.86 -33.43 14.12
CA LEU A 252 8.03 -33.36 12.92
C LEU A 252 8.72 -34.11 11.79
N LYS A 253 7.97 -34.97 11.11
CA LYS A 253 8.42 -35.65 9.90
C LYS A 253 8.18 -34.73 8.71
N ILE A 254 9.26 -34.32 8.05
CA ILE A 254 9.21 -33.48 6.85
C ILE A 254 9.30 -34.41 5.63
N GLY A 255 8.19 -34.55 4.89
CA GLY A 255 8.14 -35.22 3.58
C GLY A 255 7.29 -34.41 2.58
N GLY A 256 7.72 -34.36 1.32
CA GLY A 256 7.00 -33.72 0.20
C GLY A 256 7.10 -32.18 0.08
N GLU A 257 6.92 -31.67 -1.15
CA GLU A 257 7.13 -30.27 -1.57
C GLU A 257 6.11 -29.24 -1.04
N THR A 258 5.07 -29.65 -0.29
CA THR A 258 4.05 -28.72 0.22
C THR A 258 3.46 -29.18 1.54
N GLN A 259 4.07 -28.79 2.65
CA GLN A 259 3.48 -28.97 3.98
C GLN A 259 2.60 -27.77 4.32
N LYS A 260 1.47 -28.04 4.99
CA LYS A 260 0.64 -26.99 5.59
C LYS A 260 1.51 -26.14 6.52
N PRO A 261 1.24 -24.82 6.64
CA PRO A 261 1.98 -23.99 7.58
C PRO A 261 1.94 -24.58 8.98
N LEU A 262 3.10 -24.74 9.61
CA LEU A 262 3.21 -25.24 10.97
C LEU A 262 2.76 -24.17 11.95
N GLU A 263 2.00 -24.54 12.97
CA GLU A 263 1.61 -23.61 14.04
C GLU A 263 2.25 -24.00 15.36
N PHE A 264 2.92 -23.04 16.00
CA PHE A 264 3.55 -23.21 17.30
C PHE A 264 2.92 -22.24 18.30
N PHE A 265 2.64 -22.74 19.50
CA PHE A 265 2.02 -21.97 20.58
C PHE A 265 2.94 -21.89 21.79
N SER A 266 3.08 -20.69 22.36
CA SER A 266 3.79 -20.54 23.62
C SER A 266 2.99 -21.13 24.79
N LYS A 267 3.69 -21.73 25.75
CA LYS A 267 3.17 -22.00 27.08
C LYS A 267 3.34 -20.74 27.92
N GLU A 268 2.25 -20.24 28.47
CA GLU A 268 2.30 -19.14 29.43
C GLU A 268 2.92 -19.67 30.73
N LEU A 269 3.98 -19.02 31.22
CA LEU A 269 4.40 -19.15 32.62
C LEU A 269 3.42 -18.32 33.44
N LEU A 270 2.73 -18.96 34.39
CA LEU A 270 1.90 -18.30 35.40
C LEU A 270 2.72 -17.33 36.25
#